data_AF-A0A8T4DE96-F1
#
_entry.id   AF-A0A8T4DE96-F1
#
_cell.length_a   1.000
_cell.length_b   1.000
_cell.length_c   1.000
_cell.angle_alpha   90.00
_cell.angle_beta   90.00
_cell.angle_gamma   90.00
#
_symmetry.space_group_name_H-M   'P 1'
#
loop_
_entity.id
_entity.type
_entity.pdbx_description
1 polymer ?
#
loop_
_entity_poly.entity_id
_entity_poly.type
_entity_poly.pdbx_seq_one_letter_code
_entity_poly.pdbx_strand_id
1 'polypeptide(L)'
;MTEEPVSWFGQERIDTDAKALGVYLTTLIVRFRVRYRTDVPMLRSDEFLFGARLKPFLTLFLKDDEQELKDALAAGEEFLNALCKNTSFSDFDEALDDIERYFYETFKDVYLRHVNRAAMTGTIADYDASALIKTFLKDVSVDRFSKGKTTSVGTCIVLTPFGDLTEFYGLSQDEANRFLEILRESCVMFLDIVPAPVLEQEFIESLA
;
A
#
# COMPACT_ATOMS: atom_id res chain seq x y z
N MET A 1 21.22 -3.24 -21.27
CA MET A 1 21.16 -3.77 -19.89
C MET A 1 20.93 -2.56 -19.02
N THR A 2 19.69 -2.33 -18.58
CA THR A 2 19.43 -1.36 -17.52
C THR A 2 20.01 -1.95 -16.24
N GLU A 3 20.96 -1.27 -15.62
CA GLU A 3 21.48 -1.67 -14.31
C GLU A 3 20.31 -1.65 -13.32
N GLU A 4 20.16 -2.74 -12.56
CA GLU A 4 19.20 -2.79 -11.46
C GLU A 4 19.60 -1.71 -10.43
N PRO A 5 18.64 -0.90 -9.95
CA PRO A 5 18.97 0.26 -9.13
C PRO A 5 19.49 -0.15 -7.74
N VAL A 6 19.13 -1.36 -7.29
CA VAL A 6 19.59 -1.94 -6.04
C VAL A 6 20.24 -3.29 -6.35
N SER A 7 21.56 -3.37 -6.19
CA SER A 7 22.39 -4.48 -6.70
C SER A 7 22.08 -5.87 -6.11
N TRP A 8 21.26 -5.95 -5.06
CA TRP A 8 20.89 -7.20 -4.39
C TRP A 8 19.43 -7.61 -4.66
N PHE A 9 18.65 -6.77 -5.36
CA PHE A 9 17.25 -6.99 -5.64
C PHE A 9 17.03 -7.17 -7.15
N GLY A 10 16.82 -8.41 -7.58
CA GLY A 10 16.52 -8.75 -8.97
C GLY A 10 15.07 -9.18 -9.21
N GLN A 11 14.72 -9.31 -10.48
CA GLN A 11 13.37 -9.67 -10.95
C GLN A 11 12.85 -11.01 -10.38
N GLU A 12 13.73 -11.95 -10.04
CA GLU A 12 13.38 -13.26 -9.45
C GLU A 12 12.64 -13.15 -8.10
N ARG A 13 12.74 -11.98 -7.46
CA ARG A 13 12.06 -11.68 -6.20
C ARG A 13 10.59 -11.27 -6.39
N ILE A 14 10.18 -10.99 -7.63
CA ILE A 14 8.84 -10.52 -8.00
C ILE A 14 8.33 -11.19 -9.29
N ASP A 15 8.86 -12.37 -9.61
CA ASP A 15 8.56 -13.11 -10.85
C ASP A 15 7.17 -13.77 -10.86
N THR A 16 6.45 -13.72 -9.74
CA THR A 16 5.05 -14.13 -9.61
C THR A 16 4.20 -13.02 -8.98
N ASP A 17 2.90 -13.01 -9.27
CA ASP A 17 1.95 -12.04 -8.71
C ASP A 17 2.00 -12.03 -7.17
N ALA A 18 1.94 -13.21 -6.52
CA ALA A 18 2.01 -13.31 -5.07
C ALA A 18 3.30 -12.69 -4.50
N LYS A 19 4.46 -12.97 -5.11
CA LYS A 19 5.74 -12.39 -4.69
C LYS A 19 5.76 -10.87 -4.86
N ALA A 20 5.35 -10.39 -6.04
CA ALA A 20 5.29 -8.96 -6.34
C ALA A 20 4.39 -8.22 -5.33
N LEU A 21 3.22 -8.76 -5.02
CA LEU A 21 2.32 -8.18 -4.03
C LEU A 21 2.93 -8.18 -2.61
N GLY A 22 3.51 -9.30 -2.19
CA GLY A 22 4.17 -9.45 -0.89
C GLY A 22 5.31 -8.44 -0.70
N VAL A 23 6.16 -8.28 -1.73
CA VAL A 23 7.24 -7.31 -1.74
C VAL A 23 6.70 -5.88 -1.74
N TYR A 24 5.68 -5.59 -2.54
CA TYR A 24 5.13 -4.24 -2.63
C TYR A 24 4.52 -3.79 -1.31
N LEU A 25 3.64 -4.60 -0.69
CA LEU A 25 3.07 -4.27 0.61
C LEU A 25 4.13 -4.16 1.71
N THR A 26 5.17 -5.01 1.67
CA THR A 26 6.31 -4.89 2.58
C THR A 26 7.03 -3.56 2.41
N THR A 27 7.29 -3.16 1.17
CA THR A 27 7.90 -1.85 0.82
C THR A 27 7.09 -0.71 1.43
N LEU A 28 5.77 -0.72 1.26
CA LEU A 28 4.89 0.31 1.81
C LEU A 28 4.89 0.31 3.35
N ILE A 29 4.74 -0.84 3.99
CA ILE A 29 4.74 -0.93 5.47
C ILE A 29 6.06 -0.41 6.03
N VAL A 30 7.20 -0.87 5.49
CA VAL A 30 8.52 -0.45 5.97
C VAL A 30 8.69 1.05 5.77
N ARG A 31 8.33 1.58 4.60
CA ARG A 31 8.52 3.01 4.29
C ARG A 31 7.68 3.96 5.13
N PHE A 32 6.46 3.57 5.50
CA PHE A 32 5.47 4.47 6.09
C PHE A 32 5.11 4.17 7.55
N ARG A 33 5.30 2.93 8.03
CA ARG A 33 4.82 2.48 9.35
C ARG A 33 5.93 2.01 10.28
N VAL A 34 7.15 1.84 9.78
CA VAL A 34 8.28 1.35 10.56
C VAL A 34 9.22 2.51 10.88
N ARG A 35 9.46 2.73 12.18
CA ARG A 35 10.53 3.62 12.64
C ARG A 35 11.83 2.83 12.66
N TYR A 36 12.69 3.02 11.65
CA TYR A 36 13.85 2.15 11.41
C TYR A 36 14.70 1.85 12.63
N ARG A 37 15.07 2.89 13.39
CA ARG A 37 15.97 2.74 14.54
C ARG A 37 15.38 1.94 15.71
N THR A 38 14.05 1.94 15.87
CA THR A 38 13.38 1.29 17.00
C THR A 38 12.74 -0.03 16.62
N ASP A 39 12.13 -0.07 15.44
CA ASP A 39 11.23 -1.15 15.06
C ASP A 39 11.99 -2.24 14.29
N VAL A 40 12.99 -1.89 13.48
CA VAL A 40 13.76 -2.89 12.69
C VAL A 40 14.56 -3.84 13.59
N PRO A 41 15.25 -3.41 14.66
CA PRO A 41 15.90 -4.34 15.57
C PRO A 41 14.94 -5.38 16.16
N MET A 42 13.70 -4.99 16.48
CA MET A 42 12.67 -5.91 16.94
C MET A 42 12.21 -6.87 15.84
N LEU A 43 11.92 -6.35 14.65
CA LEU A 43 11.52 -7.16 13.49
C LEU A 43 12.61 -8.16 13.06
N ARG A 44 13.89 -7.85 13.31
CA ARG A 44 15.02 -8.76 13.07
C ARG A 44 15.21 -9.81 14.14
N SER A 45 14.75 -9.56 15.37
CA SER A 45 14.95 -10.47 16.50
C SER A 45 13.92 -11.59 16.55
N ASP A 46 12.79 -11.43 15.88
CA ASP A 46 11.71 -12.40 15.80
C ASP A 46 11.31 -12.56 14.33
N GLU A 47 11.76 -13.67 13.73
CA GLU A 47 11.55 -13.98 12.31
C GLU A 47 10.06 -14.06 11.93
N PHE A 48 9.16 -14.30 12.88
CA PHE A 48 7.72 -14.43 12.63
C PHE A 48 6.95 -13.12 12.87
N LEU A 49 7.55 -12.15 13.56
CA LEU A 49 6.86 -10.92 13.97
C LEU A 49 6.42 -10.09 12.76
N PHE A 50 7.25 -10.03 11.71
CA PHE A 50 6.90 -9.28 10.52
C PHE A 50 5.79 -9.97 9.72
N GLY A 51 5.88 -11.28 9.47
CA GLY A 51 4.81 -12.03 8.83
C GLY A 51 3.48 -11.92 9.55
N ALA A 52 3.47 -11.98 10.88
CA ALA A 52 2.27 -11.79 11.68
C ALA A 52 1.65 -10.38 11.52
N ARG A 53 2.48 -9.35 11.28
CA ARG A 53 2.00 -7.99 10.97
C ARG A 53 1.56 -7.83 9.53
N LEU A 54 2.21 -8.50 8.58
CA LEU A 54 1.90 -8.45 7.15
C LEU A 54 0.65 -9.26 6.80
N LYS A 55 0.42 -10.39 7.47
CA LYS A 55 -0.66 -11.34 7.16
C LYS A 55 -2.06 -10.73 7.13
N PRO A 56 -2.52 -9.97 8.14
CA PRO A 56 -3.86 -9.40 8.13
C PRO A 56 -4.14 -8.55 6.89
N PHE A 57 -3.08 -7.93 6.35
CA PHE A 57 -3.14 -7.08 5.18
C PHE A 57 -3.20 -7.89 3.90
N LEU A 58 -2.27 -8.82 3.70
CA LEU A 58 -2.30 -9.70 2.52
C LEU A 58 -3.58 -10.52 2.44
N THR A 59 -4.18 -10.91 3.58
CA THR A 59 -5.47 -11.60 3.61
C THR A 59 -6.61 -10.75 3.00
N LEU A 60 -6.55 -9.41 3.05
CA LEU A 60 -7.55 -8.56 2.37
C LEU A 60 -7.44 -8.66 0.85
N PHE A 61 -6.23 -8.75 0.31
CA PHE A 61 -5.95 -8.81 -1.13
C PHE A 61 -6.17 -10.22 -1.71
N LEU A 62 -5.68 -11.23 -0.98
CA LEU A 62 -5.61 -12.63 -1.45
C LEU A 62 -6.80 -13.47 -0.95
N LYS A 63 -7.62 -12.92 -0.06
CA LYS A 63 -8.86 -13.54 0.43
C LYS A 63 -8.61 -14.98 0.89
N ASP A 64 -9.32 -15.94 0.27
CA ASP A 64 -9.29 -17.36 0.62
C ASP A 64 -8.22 -18.17 -0.15
N ASP A 65 -7.35 -17.53 -0.95
CA ASP A 65 -6.24 -18.23 -1.59
C ASP A 65 -5.08 -18.42 -0.60
N GLU A 66 -5.13 -19.55 0.11
CA GLU A 66 -4.15 -19.89 1.14
C GLU A 66 -2.73 -20.06 0.58
N GLN A 67 -2.59 -20.53 -0.67
CA GLN A 67 -1.28 -20.78 -1.26
C GLN A 67 -0.63 -19.47 -1.70
N GLU A 68 -1.36 -18.60 -2.43
CA GLU A 68 -0.84 -17.28 -2.78
C GLU A 68 -0.52 -16.46 -1.53
N LEU A 69 -1.34 -16.55 -0.47
CA LEU A 69 -1.08 -15.88 0.80
C LEU A 69 0.24 -16.34 1.43
N LYS A 70 0.53 -17.65 1.42
CA LYS A 70 1.81 -18.18 1.92
C LYS A 70 2.99 -17.68 1.10
N ASP A 71 2.85 -17.68 -0.23
CA ASP A 71 3.91 -17.28 -1.13
C ASP A 71 4.19 -15.77 -1.02
N ALA A 72 3.16 -14.94 -0.90
CA ALA A 72 3.29 -13.50 -0.69
C ALA A 72 3.90 -13.16 0.68
N LEU A 73 3.53 -13.90 1.74
CA LEU A 73 4.13 -13.75 3.07
C LEU A 73 5.62 -14.07 3.05
N ALA A 74 5.99 -15.23 2.49
CA ALA A 74 7.38 -15.65 2.38
C ALA A 74 8.21 -14.63 1.59
N ALA A 75 7.68 -14.13 0.47
CA ALA A 75 8.35 -13.12 -0.34
C ALA A 75 8.58 -11.81 0.43
N GLY A 76 7.59 -11.34 1.18
CA GLY A 76 7.71 -10.15 2.02
C GLY A 76 8.76 -10.29 3.12
N GLU A 77 8.79 -11.44 3.80
CA GLU A 77 9.78 -11.74 4.84
C GLU A 77 11.19 -11.86 4.27
N GLU A 78 11.37 -12.60 3.17
CA GLU A 78 12.65 -12.73 2.47
C GLU A 78 13.17 -11.37 1.99
N PHE A 79 12.27 -10.52 1.48
CA PHE A 79 12.62 -9.18 1.05
C PHE A 79 13.07 -8.30 2.21
N LEU A 80 12.33 -8.27 3.33
CA LEU A 80 12.73 -7.50 4.52
C LEU A 80 14.08 -7.96 5.08
N ASN A 81 14.30 -9.27 5.10
CA ASN A 81 15.57 -9.86 5.54
C ASN A 81 16.72 -9.46 4.62
N ALA A 82 16.51 -9.50 3.30
CA ALA A 82 17.49 -9.05 2.32
C ALA A 82 17.79 -7.55 2.46
N LEU A 83 16.77 -6.70 2.64
CA LEU A 83 16.93 -5.26 2.87
C LEU A 83 17.76 -4.99 4.12
N CYS A 84 17.44 -5.64 5.23
CA CYS A 84 18.17 -5.47 6.50
C CYS A 84 19.62 -5.98 6.46
N LYS A 85 19.90 -6.97 5.60
CA LYS A 85 21.23 -7.55 5.44
C LYS A 85 22.13 -6.71 4.53
N ASN A 86 21.56 -6.13 3.48
CA ASN A 86 22.33 -5.53 2.39
C ASN A 86 22.25 -3.99 2.33
N THR A 87 21.34 -3.36 3.06
CA THR A 87 21.16 -1.90 3.06
C THR A 87 21.36 -1.35 4.48
N SER A 88 21.99 -0.17 4.59
CA SER A 88 22.12 0.52 5.86
C SER A 88 20.85 1.30 6.21
N PHE A 89 20.57 1.56 7.49
CA PHE A 89 19.35 2.27 7.89
C PHE A 89 19.24 3.70 7.34
N SER A 90 20.36 4.38 7.03
CA SER A 90 20.30 5.71 6.41
C SER A 90 19.80 5.66 4.97
N ASP A 91 19.94 4.51 4.31
CA ASP A 91 19.73 4.36 2.87
C ASP A 91 18.45 3.56 2.57
N PHE A 92 17.70 3.15 3.61
CA PHE A 92 16.43 2.42 3.46
C PHE A 92 15.43 3.20 2.60
N ASP A 93 15.30 4.49 2.84
CA ASP A 93 14.35 5.32 2.10
C ASP A 93 14.70 5.45 0.62
N GLU A 94 15.98 5.56 0.29
CA GLU A 94 16.43 5.61 -1.09
C GLU A 94 16.24 4.25 -1.78
N ALA A 95 16.74 3.17 -1.17
CA ALA A 95 16.64 1.82 -1.73
C ALA A 95 15.18 1.38 -1.95
N LEU A 96 14.28 1.67 -1.00
CA LEU A 96 12.86 1.34 -1.14
C LEU A 96 12.17 2.17 -2.23
N ASP A 97 12.56 3.44 -2.39
CA ASP A 97 11.99 4.31 -3.45
C ASP A 97 12.46 3.84 -4.83
N ASP A 98 13.74 3.47 -4.94
CA ASP A 98 14.35 2.96 -6.15
C ASP A 98 13.72 1.64 -6.60
N ILE A 99 13.47 0.72 -5.67
CA ILE A 99 12.77 -0.54 -5.95
C ILE A 99 11.34 -0.27 -6.41
N GLU A 100 10.58 0.57 -5.68
CA GLU A 100 9.21 0.91 -6.06
C GLU A 100 9.17 1.52 -7.46
N ARG A 101 10.05 2.48 -7.74
CA ARG A 101 10.12 3.19 -9.02
C ARG A 101 10.50 2.28 -10.18
N TYR A 102 11.50 1.41 -10.01
CA TYR A 102 12.01 0.60 -11.10
C TYR A 102 11.07 -0.55 -11.47
N PHE A 103 10.41 -1.16 -10.49
CA PHE A 103 9.46 -2.26 -10.70
C PHE A 103 8.00 -1.80 -10.65
N TYR A 104 7.75 -0.50 -10.81
CA TYR A 104 6.45 0.12 -10.59
C TYR A 104 5.35 -0.53 -11.43
N GLU A 105 5.56 -0.73 -12.72
CA GLU A 105 4.55 -1.32 -13.62
C GLU A 105 4.15 -2.74 -13.16
N THR A 106 5.09 -3.55 -12.69
CA THR A 106 4.78 -4.87 -12.14
C THR A 106 3.97 -4.77 -10.85
N PHE A 107 4.35 -3.87 -9.95
CA PHE A 107 3.61 -3.64 -8.71
C PHE A 107 2.20 -3.09 -8.98
N LYS A 108 2.07 -2.13 -9.90
CA LYS A 108 0.81 -1.53 -10.35
C LYS A 108 -0.13 -2.61 -10.88
N ASP A 109 0.32 -3.39 -11.86
CA ASP A 109 -0.50 -4.42 -12.51
C ASP A 109 -1.02 -5.45 -11.51
N VAL A 110 -0.15 -5.95 -10.63
CA VAL A 110 -0.52 -6.94 -9.61
C VAL A 110 -1.47 -6.31 -8.59
N TYR A 111 -1.13 -5.13 -8.05
CA TYR A 111 -1.95 -4.46 -7.05
C TYR A 111 -3.38 -4.20 -7.54
N LEU A 112 -3.53 -3.67 -8.77
CA LEU A 112 -4.82 -3.32 -9.35
C LEU A 112 -5.71 -4.55 -9.61
N ARG A 113 -5.15 -5.74 -9.83
CA ARG A 113 -5.93 -7.00 -9.94
C ARG A 113 -6.62 -7.37 -8.63
N HIS A 114 -6.02 -7.02 -7.49
CA HIS A 114 -6.56 -7.34 -6.17
C HIS A 114 -7.45 -6.24 -5.58
N VAL A 115 -7.56 -5.09 -6.25
CA VAL A 115 -8.51 -4.04 -5.86
C VAL A 115 -9.94 -4.58 -5.89
N ASN A 116 -10.59 -4.56 -4.73
CA ASN A 116 -11.91 -5.16 -4.57
C ASN A 116 -13.01 -4.17 -4.95
N ARG A 117 -13.26 -4.07 -6.27
CA ARG A 117 -14.30 -3.20 -6.85
C ARG A 117 -15.71 -3.47 -6.30
N ALA A 118 -16.01 -4.71 -5.88
CA ALA A 118 -17.32 -5.02 -5.30
C ALA A 118 -17.55 -4.28 -3.97
N ALA A 119 -16.50 -4.07 -3.17
CA ALA A 119 -16.58 -3.31 -1.92
C ALA A 119 -16.74 -1.79 -2.12
N MET A 120 -16.56 -1.29 -3.34
CA MET A 120 -16.72 0.14 -3.69
C MET A 120 -18.17 0.52 -4.01
N THR A 121 -19.12 -0.39 -3.82
CA THR A 121 -20.53 -0.19 -4.18
C THR A 121 -21.39 0.14 -2.97
N GLY A 122 -22.56 0.72 -3.20
CA GLY A 122 -23.51 1.09 -2.16
C GLY A 122 -23.55 2.60 -1.89
N THR A 123 -24.05 2.97 -0.72
CA THR A 123 -24.32 4.37 -0.36
C THR A 123 -23.73 4.72 0.99
N ILE A 124 -23.10 5.89 1.10
CA ILE A 124 -22.57 6.46 2.35
C ILE A 124 -23.04 7.90 2.42
N ALA A 125 -23.76 8.28 3.48
CA ALA A 125 -24.26 9.65 3.65
C ALA A 125 -25.01 10.17 2.40
N ASP A 126 -25.88 9.34 1.81
CA ASP A 126 -26.60 9.58 0.55
C ASP A 126 -25.73 9.71 -0.73
N TYR A 127 -24.40 9.61 -0.62
CA TYR A 127 -23.50 9.55 -1.77
C TYR A 127 -23.36 8.12 -2.30
N ASP A 128 -23.28 7.97 -3.61
CA ASP A 128 -22.75 6.74 -4.21
C ASP A 128 -21.30 6.53 -3.77
N ALA A 129 -21.00 5.33 -3.24
CA ALA A 129 -19.69 5.05 -2.66
C ALA A 129 -18.57 5.15 -3.71
N SER A 130 -18.78 4.68 -4.94
CA SER A 130 -17.79 4.77 -6.01
C SER A 130 -17.51 6.22 -6.39
N ALA A 131 -18.55 7.05 -6.49
CA ALA A 131 -18.41 8.49 -6.73
C ALA A 131 -17.67 9.21 -5.59
N LEU A 132 -17.91 8.83 -4.34
CA LEU A 132 -17.22 9.39 -3.18
C LEU A 132 -15.74 8.95 -3.15
N ILE A 133 -15.42 7.69 -3.45
CA ILE A 133 -14.04 7.19 -3.60
C ILE A 133 -13.32 7.95 -4.71
N LYS A 134 -13.97 8.15 -5.87
CA LYS A 134 -13.41 8.92 -6.98
C LYS A 134 -13.08 10.34 -6.58
N THR A 135 -13.96 11.00 -5.83
CA THR A 135 -13.74 12.35 -5.31
C THR A 135 -12.58 12.36 -4.32
N PHE A 136 -12.56 11.40 -3.39
CA PHE A 136 -11.47 11.20 -2.45
C PHE A 136 -10.11 11.05 -3.14
N LEU A 137 -10.00 10.20 -4.15
CA LEU A 137 -8.73 9.99 -4.86
C LEU A 137 -8.27 11.23 -5.63
N LYS A 138 -9.20 12.00 -6.22
CA LYS A 138 -8.89 13.30 -6.83
C LYS A 138 -8.38 14.30 -5.81
N ASP A 139 -9.04 14.39 -4.66
CA ASP A 139 -8.66 15.32 -3.60
C ASP A 139 -7.32 14.94 -2.96
N VAL A 140 -7.03 13.64 -2.84
CA VAL A 140 -5.69 13.17 -2.47
C VAL A 140 -4.70 13.54 -3.58
N SER A 141 -4.97 13.32 -4.87
CA SER A 141 -3.99 13.59 -5.93
C SER A 141 -3.64 15.07 -6.11
N VAL A 142 -4.51 16.00 -5.70
CA VAL A 142 -4.27 17.46 -5.74
C VAL A 142 -3.89 18.08 -4.39
N ASP A 143 -3.44 17.26 -3.44
CA ASP A 143 -2.95 17.69 -2.12
C ASP A 143 -3.98 18.46 -1.26
N ARG A 144 -5.27 18.15 -1.43
CA ARG A 144 -6.33 18.69 -0.55
C ARG A 144 -6.30 18.04 0.83
N PHE A 145 -5.95 16.75 0.89
CA PHE A 145 -5.75 16.01 2.14
C PHE A 145 -4.36 16.27 2.74
N SER A 146 -4.28 16.31 4.07
CA SER A 146 -3.01 16.44 4.78
C SER A 146 -2.15 15.18 4.57
N LYS A 147 -1.08 15.31 3.77
CA LYS A 147 -0.14 14.23 3.50
C LYS A 147 1.12 14.32 4.36
N GLY A 148 1.64 13.15 4.71
CA GLY A 148 2.98 13.01 5.26
C GLY A 148 3.99 12.77 4.15
N LYS A 149 4.73 11.66 4.29
CA LYS A 149 5.68 11.19 3.27
C LYS A 149 4.95 10.84 1.97
N THR A 150 5.62 11.06 0.84
CA THR A 150 5.19 10.66 -0.50
C THR A 150 6.39 10.04 -1.22
N THR A 151 6.17 8.98 -2.02
CA THR A 151 7.23 8.31 -2.80
C THR A 151 7.38 8.95 -4.17
N SER A 152 8.46 8.65 -4.90
CA SER A 152 8.66 9.23 -6.24
C SER A 152 7.60 8.83 -7.26
N VAL A 153 6.95 7.67 -7.08
CA VAL A 153 5.82 7.23 -7.91
C VAL A 153 4.46 7.76 -7.44
N GLY A 154 4.42 8.43 -6.28
CA GLY A 154 3.21 9.12 -5.79
C GLY A 154 2.45 8.41 -4.67
N THR A 155 2.92 7.27 -4.16
CA THR A 155 2.30 6.62 -3.00
C THR A 155 2.45 7.53 -1.79
N CYS A 156 1.40 7.79 -1.02
CA CYS A 156 1.44 8.74 0.10
C CYS A 156 0.72 8.22 1.35
N ILE A 157 1.09 8.74 2.51
CA ILE A 157 0.32 8.56 3.76
C ILE A 157 -0.53 9.78 4.06
N VAL A 158 -1.80 9.58 4.39
CA VAL A 158 -2.73 10.62 4.85
C VAL A 158 -2.67 10.70 6.38
N LEU A 159 -2.45 11.89 6.93
CA LEU A 159 -2.16 12.08 8.37
C LEU A 159 -3.42 12.20 9.23
N THR A 160 -4.44 12.88 8.71
CA THR A 160 -5.69 13.17 9.44
C THR A 160 -6.91 12.74 8.64
N PRO A 161 -6.96 11.50 8.09
CA PRO A 161 -7.99 11.12 7.14
C PRO A 161 -9.39 11.30 7.72
N PHE A 162 -9.60 10.98 9.00
CA PHE A 162 -10.89 11.21 9.66
C PHE A 162 -11.28 12.69 9.71
N GLY A 163 -10.39 13.56 10.19
CA GLY A 163 -10.69 14.99 10.33
C GLY A 163 -10.99 15.63 8.97
N ASP A 164 -10.14 15.34 7.98
CA ASP A 164 -10.26 15.84 6.62
C ASP A 164 -11.57 15.36 5.96
N LEU A 165 -12.00 14.12 6.19
CA LEU A 165 -13.28 13.60 5.68
C LEU A 165 -14.48 14.34 6.28
N THR A 166 -14.48 14.59 7.60
CA THR A 166 -15.56 15.34 8.25
C THR A 166 -15.59 16.80 7.77
N GLU A 167 -14.43 17.42 7.57
CA GLU A 167 -14.33 18.83 7.16
C GLU A 167 -14.69 19.04 5.69
N PHE A 168 -14.16 18.21 4.78
CA PHE A 168 -14.28 18.41 3.34
C PHE A 168 -15.56 17.86 2.75
N TYR A 169 -16.11 16.79 3.34
CA TYR A 169 -17.30 16.10 2.83
C TYR A 169 -18.51 16.20 3.76
N GLY A 170 -18.37 16.80 4.94
CA GLY A 170 -19.47 16.96 5.90
C GLY A 170 -19.97 15.64 6.48
N LEU A 171 -19.17 14.58 6.40
CA LEU A 171 -19.53 13.27 6.96
C LEU A 171 -19.60 13.35 8.48
N SER A 172 -20.58 12.68 9.07
CA SER A 172 -20.56 12.38 10.50
C SER A 172 -19.43 11.40 10.84
N GLN A 173 -19.17 11.23 12.14
CA GLN A 173 -18.14 10.31 12.61
C GLN A 173 -18.35 8.87 12.15
N ASP A 174 -19.59 8.38 12.23
CA ASP A 174 -19.91 7.00 11.85
C ASP A 174 -19.79 6.80 10.33
N GLU A 175 -20.18 7.80 9.53
CA GLU A 175 -20.05 7.77 8.08
C GLU A 175 -18.58 7.84 7.64
N ALA A 176 -17.76 8.69 8.27
CA ALA A 176 -16.33 8.76 8.00
C ALA A 176 -15.63 7.44 8.35
N ASN A 177 -15.96 6.81 9.48
CA ASN A 177 -15.45 5.49 9.82
C ASN A 177 -15.87 4.44 8.79
N ARG A 178 -17.14 4.42 8.40
CA ARG A 178 -17.65 3.49 7.39
C ARG A 178 -16.97 3.70 6.03
N PHE A 179 -16.68 4.93 5.66
CA PHE A 179 -15.97 5.23 4.43
C PHE A 179 -14.51 4.75 4.47
N LEU A 180 -13.82 4.96 5.58
CA LEU A 180 -12.45 4.43 5.77
C LEU A 180 -12.41 2.90 5.76
N GLU A 181 -13.42 2.23 6.33
CA GLU A 181 -13.57 0.77 6.20
C GLU A 181 -13.70 0.36 4.74
N ILE A 182 -14.58 1.00 3.97
CA ILE A 182 -14.75 0.72 2.55
C ILE A 182 -13.46 0.95 1.76
N LEU A 183 -12.73 2.04 2.01
CA LEU A 183 -11.45 2.30 1.37
C LEU A 183 -10.43 1.17 1.66
N ARG A 184 -10.46 0.59 2.87
CA ARG A 184 -9.56 -0.51 3.27
C ARG A 184 -10.00 -1.87 2.72
N GLU A 185 -11.28 -2.21 2.81
CA GLU A 185 -11.85 -3.44 2.26
C GLU A 185 -11.76 -3.50 0.73
N SER A 186 -11.81 -2.34 0.08
CA SER A 186 -11.66 -2.21 -1.36
C SER A 186 -10.19 -2.19 -1.82
N CYS A 187 -9.24 -2.16 -0.89
CA CYS A 187 -7.81 -1.99 -1.17
C CYS A 187 -7.50 -0.71 -1.96
N VAL A 188 -8.25 0.37 -1.72
CA VAL A 188 -7.90 1.73 -2.20
C VAL A 188 -6.99 2.43 -1.21
N MET A 189 -7.20 2.16 0.07
CA MET A 189 -6.35 2.62 1.15
C MET A 189 -5.83 1.41 1.91
N PHE A 190 -4.56 1.44 2.22
CA PHE A 190 -3.87 0.45 3.01
C PHE A 190 -3.43 1.08 4.34
N LEU A 191 -4.07 0.72 5.45
CA LEU A 191 -3.98 1.48 6.70
C LEU A 191 -4.43 2.94 6.50
N ASP A 192 -3.47 3.86 6.41
CA ASP A 192 -3.65 5.29 6.09
C ASP A 192 -2.83 5.69 4.85
N ILE A 193 -2.29 4.69 4.14
CA ILE A 193 -1.47 4.83 2.93
C ILE A 193 -2.39 4.70 1.72
N VAL A 194 -2.27 5.60 0.75
CA VAL A 194 -2.94 5.51 -0.54
C VAL A 194 -1.89 5.19 -1.59
N PRO A 195 -1.87 3.95 -2.13
CA PRO A 195 -0.86 3.54 -3.11
C PRO A 195 -0.97 4.30 -4.42
N ALA A 196 0.15 4.57 -5.07
CA ALA A 196 0.21 5.27 -6.35
C ALA A 196 -0.71 4.67 -7.42
N PRO A 197 -0.84 3.34 -7.60
CA PRO A 197 -1.69 2.76 -8.63
C PRO A 197 -3.14 3.24 -8.62
N VAL A 198 -3.71 3.52 -7.43
CA VAL A 198 -5.09 4.01 -7.32
C VAL A 198 -5.22 5.54 -7.43
N LEU A 199 -4.09 6.25 -7.43
CA LEU A 199 -4.03 7.70 -7.64
C LEU A 199 -3.84 8.09 -9.11
N GLU A 200 -3.58 7.11 -9.98
CA GLU A 200 -3.47 7.34 -11.41
C GLU A 200 -4.81 7.72 -12.05
N GLN A 201 -4.75 8.61 -13.04
CA GLN A 201 -5.92 9.11 -13.74
C GLN A 201 -6.74 7.97 -14.36
N GLU A 202 -6.09 6.97 -14.95
CA GLU A 202 -6.72 5.80 -15.56
C GLU A 202 -7.61 5.05 -14.56
N PHE A 203 -7.11 4.82 -13.35
CA PHE A 203 -7.87 4.16 -12.29
C PHE A 203 -9.02 5.03 -11.80
N ILE A 204 -8.76 6.30 -11.48
CA ILE A 204 -9.76 7.26 -10.97
C ILE A 204 -10.91 7.43 -11.96
N GLU A 205 -10.62 7.52 -13.26
CA GLU A 205 -11.63 7.68 -14.28
C GLU A 205 -12.49 6.43 -14.43
N SER A 206 -11.93 5.25 -14.21
CA SER A 206 -12.65 3.96 -14.25
C SER A 206 -13.69 3.75 -13.14
N LEU A 207 -13.72 4.61 -12.11
CA LEU A 207 -14.69 4.56 -11.00
C LEU A 207 -16.02 5.26 -11.34
N ALA A 208 -16.47 5.19 -12.59
CA ALA A 208 -17.67 5.87 -13.10
C ALA A 208 -18.85 4.90 -13.29
#